data_AF-A0A358M8Y6-F1
#
_entry.id   AF-A0A358M8Y6-F1
#
_cell.length_a   1.000
_cell.length_b   1.000
_cell.length_c   1.000
_cell.angle_alpha   90.00
_cell.angle_beta   90.00
_cell.angle_gamma   90.00
#
_symmetry.space_group_name_H-M   'P 1'
#
loop_
_entity.id
_entity.type
_entity.pdbx_description
1 polymer ?
#
loop_
_entity_poly.entity_id
_entity_poly.type
_entity_poly.pdbx_seq_one_letter_code
_entity_poly.pdbx_strand_id
1 'polypeptide(L)'
;AVKWPGRFELLRKHPIFIADGAHNPHGIKGTAESLARHFPGKKIIAVIGVMADKDVDTMLDLFLPLVKRAYAVRPDNPRALAPEVLADKI
;
A
#
# COMPACT_ATOMS: atom_id res chain seq x y z
N ALA A 1 -23.65 12.19 -2.60
CA ALA A 1 -22.70 11.14 -2.19
C ALA A 1 -21.34 11.78 -1.94
N VAL A 2 -20.61 11.36 -0.90
CA VAL A 2 -19.28 11.87 -0.57
C VAL A 2 -18.22 11.09 -1.37
N LYS A 3 -17.18 11.78 -1.84
CA LYS A 3 -15.99 11.18 -2.43
C LYS A 3 -14.77 11.58 -1.62
N TRP A 4 -13.89 10.63 -1.35
CA TRP A 4 -12.61 10.86 -0.67
C TRP A 4 -11.49 10.24 -1.50
N PRO A 5 -10.79 11.05 -2.32
CA PRO A 5 -9.70 10.55 -3.16
C PRO A 5 -8.57 9.92 -2.33
N GLY A 6 -8.04 8.78 -2.79
CA GLY A 6 -6.92 8.09 -2.15
C GLY A 6 -7.24 7.41 -0.80
N ARG A 7 -8.51 7.06 -0.55
CA ARG A 7 -8.94 6.26 0.61
C ARG A 7 -9.64 5.00 0.13
N PHE A 8 -8.90 3.89 0.03
CA PHE A 8 -9.33 2.64 -0.58
C PHE A 8 -10.13 2.84 -1.89
N GLU A 9 -9.63 3.73 -2.73
CA GLU A 9 -10.36 4.24 -3.89
C GLU A 9 -10.19 3.30 -5.09
N LEU A 10 -11.31 2.83 -5.64
CA LEU A 10 -11.33 2.03 -6.86
C LEU A 10 -11.17 2.94 -8.11
N LEU A 11 -9.97 2.96 -8.68
CA LEU A 11 -9.65 3.75 -9.88
C LEU A 11 -10.05 3.05 -11.18
N ARG A 12 -10.02 1.71 -11.21
CA ARG A 12 -10.38 0.90 -12.38
C ARG A 12 -10.96 -0.44 -11.96
N LYS A 13 -11.89 -0.99 -12.74
CA LYS A 13 -12.53 -2.31 -12.50
C LYS A 13 -11.89 -3.47 -13.26
N HIS A 14 -11.34 -3.23 -14.45
CA HIS A 14 -10.77 -4.27 -15.31
C HIS A 14 -9.41 -3.84 -15.89
N PRO A 15 -8.28 -4.31 -15.32
CA PRO A 15 -8.19 -4.98 -14.02
C PRO A 15 -8.53 -4.04 -12.86
N ILE A 16 -8.86 -4.62 -11.71
CA ILE A 16 -9.09 -3.88 -10.45
C ILE A 16 -7.81 -3.11 -10.11
N PHE A 17 -7.94 -1.81 -9.89
CA PHE A 17 -6.86 -0.93 -9.48
C PHE A 17 -7.35 -0.05 -8.33
N ILE A 18 -6.71 -0.17 -7.18
CA ILE A 18 -7.09 0.53 -5.95
C ILE A 18 -5.95 1.45 -5.54
N ALA A 19 -6.26 2.69 -5.15
CA ALA A 19 -5.32 3.62 -4.55
C ALA A 19 -5.67 3.87 -3.09
N ASP A 20 -4.66 3.81 -2.23
CA ASP A 20 -4.80 4.10 -0.80
C ASP A 20 -3.59 4.89 -0.31
N GLY A 21 -3.84 5.98 0.42
CA GLY A 21 -2.83 6.87 0.99
C GLY A 21 -2.40 6.49 2.43
N ALA A 22 -2.66 5.26 2.86
CA ALA A 22 -2.15 4.72 4.11
C ALA A 22 -0.62 4.83 4.19
N HIS A 23 -0.13 5.50 5.24
CA HIS A 23 1.29 5.79 5.44
C HIS A 23 1.71 5.66 6.91
N ASN A 24 0.90 4.95 7.70
CA ASN A 24 1.20 4.57 9.07
C ASN A 24 0.61 3.16 9.36
N PRO A 25 1.05 2.48 10.43
CA PRO A 25 0.59 1.12 10.73
C PRO A 25 -0.93 0.98 10.85
N HIS A 26 -1.61 1.96 11.47
CA HIS A 26 -3.07 1.93 11.62
C HIS A 26 -3.80 2.00 10.28
N GLY A 27 -3.35 2.89 9.39
CA GLY A 27 -3.91 3.01 8.04
C GLY A 27 -3.70 1.75 7.22
N ILE A 28 -2.48 1.19 7.26
CA ILE A 28 -2.16 -0.05 6.54
C ILE A 28 -2.98 -1.23 7.07
N LYS A 29 -3.20 -1.32 8.38
CA LYS A 29 -4.12 -2.30 8.96
C LYS A 29 -5.54 -2.15 8.39
N GLY A 30 -6.05 -0.93 8.29
CA GLY A 30 -7.36 -0.67 7.67
C GLY A 30 -7.43 -1.06 6.19
N THR A 31 -6.35 -0.80 5.43
CA THR A 31 -6.21 -1.27 4.04
C THR A 31 -6.20 -2.79 3.96
N ALA A 32 -5.44 -3.47 4.83
CA ALA A 32 -5.36 -4.92 4.91
C ALA A 32 -6.71 -5.57 5.23
N GLU A 33 -7.44 -5.04 6.20
CA GLU A 33 -8.79 -5.48 6.56
C GLU A 33 -9.78 -5.29 5.39
N SER A 34 -9.67 -4.18 4.65
CA SER A 34 -10.51 -3.91 3.49
C SER A 34 -10.20 -4.87 2.35
N LEU A 35 -8.92 -5.17 2.09
CA LEU A 35 -8.51 -6.18 1.10
C LEU A 35 -9.03 -7.57 1.47
N ALA A 36 -8.88 -7.98 2.73
CA ALA A 36 -9.37 -9.27 3.21
C ALA A 36 -10.90 -9.41 3.08
N ARG A 37 -11.64 -8.32 3.35
CA ARG A 37 -13.10 -8.28 3.24
C ARG A 37 -13.59 -8.33 1.79
N HIS A 38 -12.97 -7.56 0.90
CA HIS A 38 -13.45 -7.40 -0.47
C HIS A 38 -12.85 -8.43 -1.45
N PHE A 39 -11.69 -9.00 -1.13
CA PHE A 39 -10.96 -9.94 -1.99
C PHE A 39 -10.46 -11.15 -1.17
N PRO A 40 -11.35 -11.91 -0.51
CA PRO A 40 -10.97 -12.99 0.37
C PRO A 40 -10.10 -14.04 -0.35
N GLY A 41 -8.99 -14.42 0.27
CA GLY A 41 -8.05 -15.42 -0.25
C GLY A 41 -7.25 -14.99 -1.48
N LYS A 42 -7.36 -13.74 -1.94
CA LYS A 42 -6.57 -13.22 -3.05
C LYS A 42 -5.31 -12.55 -2.51
N LYS A 43 -4.16 -12.88 -3.11
CA LYS A 43 -2.95 -12.06 -2.98
C LYS A 43 -2.92 -11.00 -4.07
N ILE A 44 -2.44 -9.80 -3.73
CA ILE A 44 -2.42 -8.65 -4.64
C ILE A 44 -1.03 -8.38 -5.22
N ILE A 45 -0.98 -7.55 -6.26
CA ILE A 45 0.24 -6.88 -6.69
C ILE A 45 0.23 -5.50 -6.06
N ALA A 46 1.28 -5.18 -5.30
CA ALA A 46 1.42 -3.90 -4.62
C ALA A 46 2.42 -3.00 -5.35
N VAL A 47 2.09 -1.71 -5.44
CA VAL A 47 3.03 -0.64 -5.81
C VAL A 47 3.15 0.25 -4.58
N ILE A 48 4.32 0.26 -3.95
CA ILE A 48 4.50 0.85 -2.62
C ILE A 48 5.54 1.96 -2.72
N GLY A 49 5.16 3.14 -2.24
CA GLY A 49 6.07 4.26 -2.01
C GLY A 49 5.76 4.87 -0.65
N VAL A 50 6.80 5.09 0.14
CA VAL A 50 6.67 5.56 1.53
C VAL A 50 7.70 6.64 1.81
N MET A 51 7.39 7.51 2.76
CA MET A 51 8.32 8.53 3.23
C MET A 51 9.30 7.90 4.24
N ALA A 52 10.55 8.34 4.27
CA ALA A 52 11.60 7.77 5.10
C ALA A 52 11.39 7.98 6.61
N ASP A 53 10.55 8.96 6.99
CA ASP A 53 10.20 9.27 8.39
C ASP A 53 9.08 8.39 8.97
N LYS A 54 8.62 7.38 8.23
CA LYS A 54 7.53 6.48 8.68
C LYS A 54 8.06 5.21 9.33
N ASP A 55 7.17 4.57 10.08
CA ASP A 55 7.38 3.22 10.63
C ASP A 55 7.19 2.16 9.52
N VAL A 56 8.19 2.10 8.63
CA VAL A 56 8.15 1.28 7.42
C VAL A 56 8.07 -0.21 7.75
N ASP A 57 8.86 -0.67 8.71
CA ASP A 57 8.96 -2.09 9.04
C ASP A 57 7.62 -2.63 9.55
N THR A 58 6.98 -1.94 10.51
CA THR A 58 5.66 -2.36 11.01
C THR A 58 4.59 -2.32 9.91
N MET A 59 4.66 -1.33 9.01
CA MET A 59 3.72 -1.27 7.87
C MET A 59 3.91 -2.46 6.93
N LEU A 60 5.16 -2.83 6.62
CA LEU A 60 5.45 -3.95 5.73
C LEU A 60 5.04 -5.28 6.38
N ASP A 61 5.30 -5.49 7.67
CA ASP A 61 4.89 -6.69 8.40
C ASP A 61 3.37 -6.92 8.34
N LEU A 62 2.58 -5.84 8.42
CA LEU A 62 1.13 -5.89 8.30
C LEU A 62 0.64 -6.14 6.87
N PHE A 63 1.38 -5.66 5.87
CA PHE A 63 0.91 -5.60 4.47
C PHE A 63 1.41 -6.76 3.61
N LEU A 64 2.69 -7.11 3.70
CA LEU A 64 3.34 -8.13 2.86
C LEU A 64 2.68 -9.52 2.89
N PRO A 65 2.06 -10.00 3.99
CA PRO A 65 1.33 -11.27 3.98
C PRO A 65 0.23 -11.34 2.90
N LEU A 66 -0.35 -10.20 2.50
CA LEU A 66 -1.39 -10.08 1.48
C LEU A 66 -0.83 -9.92 0.06
N VAL A 67 0.48 -9.73 -0.08
CA VAL A 67 1.13 -9.35 -1.34
C VAL A 67 1.74 -10.58 -2.02
N LYS A 68 1.48 -10.74 -3.31
CA LYS A 68 2.12 -11.74 -4.18
C LYS A 68 3.41 -11.21 -4.81
N ARG A 69 3.40 -9.92 -5.14
CA ARG A 69 4.54 -9.20 -5.73
C ARG A 69 4.43 -7.74 -5.36
N ALA A 70 5.53 -7.16 -4.89
CA ALA A 70 5.64 -5.74 -4.60
C ALA A 70 6.58 -5.06 -5.61
N TYR A 71 6.27 -3.81 -5.93
CA TYR A 71 7.15 -2.89 -6.65
C TYR A 71 7.39 -1.69 -5.76
N ALA A 72 8.63 -1.50 -5.33
CA ALA A 72 9.06 -0.30 -4.64
C ALA A 72 9.18 0.86 -5.64
N VAL A 73 8.61 2.01 -5.31
CA VAL A 73 8.66 3.22 -6.15
C VAL A 73 8.99 4.44 -5.29
N ARG A 74 9.49 5.50 -5.93
CA ARG A 74 9.78 6.78 -5.26
C ARG A 74 8.60 7.73 -5.48
N PRO A 75 7.84 8.09 -4.44
CA PRO A 75 6.94 9.24 -4.52
C PRO A 75 7.72 10.50 -4.88
N ASP A 76 7.10 11.41 -5.63
CA ASP A 76 7.67 12.73 -5.93
C ASP A 76 7.68 13.63 -4.68
N ASN A 77 8.60 13.32 -3.77
CA ASN A 77 8.77 14.02 -2.51
C ASN A 77 10.23 13.89 -2.05
N PRO A 78 10.86 14.97 -1.56
CA PRO A 78 12.24 14.92 -1.08
C PRO A 78 12.42 14.00 0.15
N ARG A 79 11.35 13.76 0.93
CA ARG A 79 11.36 12.86 2.08
C ARG A 79 11.06 11.41 1.72
N ALA A 80 10.90 11.07 0.44
CA ALA A 80 10.65 9.70 0.00
C ALA A 80 11.81 8.77 0.39
N LEU A 81 11.47 7.58 0.87
CA LEU A 81 12.45 6.51 1.02
C LEU A 81 12.94 6.09 -0.37
N ALA A 82 14.24 5.82 -0.50
CA ALA A 82 14.80 5.33 -1.74
C ALA A 82 14.17 3.97 -2.13
N PRO A 83 13.75 3.76 -3.39
CA PRO A 83 13.12 2.51 -3.81
C PRO A 83 13.98 1.29 -3.56
N GLU A 84 15.31 1.41 -3.67
CA GLU A 84 16.26 0.34 -3.45
C GLU A 84 16.26 -0.09 -1.98
N VAL A 85 16.27 0.88 -1.06
CA VAL A 85 16.18 0.62 0.39
C VAL A 85 14.84 0.00 0.76
N LEU A 86 13.75 0.42 0.12
CA LEU A 86 12.44 -0.20 0.32
C LEU A 86 12.40 -1.62 -0.28
N ALA A 87 13.05 -1.84 -1.43
CA ALA A 87 13.12 -3.13 -2.11
C ALA A 87 13.84 -4.19 -1.27
N ASP A 88 14.89 -3.81 -0.55
CA ASP A 88 15.62 -4.71 0.36
C ASP A 88 14.77 -5.17 1.56
N LYS A 89 13.63 -4.51 1.83
CA LYS A 89 12.73 -4.81 2.94
C LYS A 89 11.49 -5.64 2.55
N ILE A 90 11.27 -5.91 1.26
CA ILE A 90 10.03 -6.53 0.72
C ILE A 90 10.24 -7.91 0.12
#